data_AF-A0A962HBC8-F1
#
_entry.id   AF-A0A962HBC8-F1
#
_cell.length_a   1.000
_cell.length_b   1.000
_cell.length_c   1.000
_cell.angle_alpha   90.00
_cell.angle_beta   90.00
_cell.angle_gamma   90.00
#
_symmetry.space_group_name_H-M   'P 1'
#
loop_
_entity.id
_entity.type
_entity.pdbx_description
1 polymer ?
#
loop_
_entity_poly.entity_id
_entity_poly.type
_entity_poly.pdbx_seq_one_letter_code
_entity_poly.pdbx_strand_id
1 'polypeptide(L)'
;VRDIISGTDLEEIVRSADWAVDVKLLDEEGVAREDVDLEKPKKGRGRLEQEIRLAASKQMPELGIELVDVRLKRINYIDSVRAQVENRMVSERQSIAARFRSEGEGRSQEILGEMQRELRTIRSEAERQAAEIRGKADAEATRIYGQSYGADPEFYAFMRTLESYQAMGENTTLMLSADSEFFRYLESTRKR
;
A
#
# COMPACT_ATOMS: atom_id res chain seq x y z
N VAL A 1 -32.28 40.65 -16.05
CA VAL A 1 -31.76 40.11 -14.77
C VAL A 1 -32.68 39.05 -14.17
N ARG A 2 -33.97 39.34 -13.97
CA ARG A 2 -34.94 38.39 -13.40
C ARG A 2 -35.08 37.09 -14.22
N ASP A 3 -35.06 37.20 -15.54
CA ASP A 3 -35.21 36.05 -16.46
C ASP A 3 -34.07 35.04 -16.38
N ILE A 4 -32.86 35.50 -16.02
CA ILE A 4 -31.66 34.64 -15.89
C ILE A 4 -31.81 33.71 -14.68
N ILE A 5 -32.40 34.20 -13.59
CA ILE A 5 -32.60 33.41 -12.36
C ILE A 5 -33.79 32.48 -12.51
N SER A 6 -34.90 32.94 -13.10
CA SER A 6 -36.11 32.11 -13.25
C SER A 6 -35.98 30.96 -14.24
N GLY A 7 -35.04 31.06 -15.19
CA GLY A 7 -34.76 30.01 -16.18
C GLY A 7 -33.70 28.99 -15.75
N THR A 8 -33.19 29.09 -14.52
CA THR A 8 -32.07 28.25 -14.04
C THR A 8 -32.51 27.40 -12.85
N ASP A 9 -32.10 26.13 -12.82
CA ASP A 9 -32.42 25.21 -11.72
C ASP A 9 -31.71 25.59 -10.43
N LEU A 10 -32.37 25.32 -9.30
CA LEU A 10 -31.85 25.63 -7.96
C LEU A 10 -30.46 24.99 -7.71
N GLU A 11 -30.23 23.80 -8.28
CA GLU A 11 -28.96 23.09 -8.16
C GLU A 11 -27.79 23.88 -8.76
N GLU A 12 -27.98 24.56 -9.90
CA GLU A 12 -26.92 25.37 -10.52
C GLU A 12 -26.62 26.66 -9.75
N ILE A 13 -27.61 27.20 -9.03
CA ILE A 13 -27.47 28.43 -8.24
C ILE A 13 -26.74 28.11 -6.93
N VAL A 14 -26.99 26.94 -6.35
CA VAL A 14 -26.37 26.49 -5.10
C VAL A 14 -24.96 25.94 -5.31
N ARG A 15 -24.71 25.22 -6.42
CA ARG A 15 -23.38 24.63 -6.71
C ARG A 15 -22.41 25.68 -7.26
N SER A 16 -21.20 25.74 -6.71
CA SER A 16 -20.10 26.50 -7.31
C SER A 16 -19.57 25.78 -8.56
N ALA A 17 -18.97 26.55 -9.48
CA ALA A 17 -18.30 25.98 -10.65
C ALA A 17 -17.06 25.14 -10.27
N ASP A 18 -16.58 25.26 -9.03
CA ASP A 18 -15.43 24.53 -8.49
C ASP A 18 -15.77 23.07 -8.11
N TRP A 19 -16.92 22.54 -8.56
CA TRP A 19 -17.20 21.12 -8.53
C TRP A 19 -16.21 20.38 -9.45
N ALA A 20 -15.08 19.98 -8.87
CA ALA A 20 -14.00 19.30 -9.55
C ALA A 20 -13.94 17.79 -9.22
N VAL A 21 -15.09 17.18 -8.92
CA VAL A 21 -15.15 15.71 -8.85
C VAL A 21 -15.12 15.21 -10.28
N ASP A 22 -14.01 14.58 -10.67
CA ASP A 22 -13.90 14.00 -12.01
C ASP A 22 -14.61 12.65 -12.03
N VAL A 23 -15.89 12.71 -12.39
CA VAL A 23 -16.79 11.56 -12.49
C VAL A 23 -16.23 10.49 -13.44
N LYS A 24 -15.45 10.91 -14.44
CA LYS A 24 -14.80 9.99 -15.38
C LYS A 24 -13.81 9.03 -14.72
N LEU A 25 -13.12 9.45 -13.66
CA LEU A 25 -12.25 8.56 -12.89
C LEU A 25 -13.05 7.48 -12.17
N LEU A 26 -14.31 7.78 -11.84
CA LEU A 26 -15.19 6.85 -11.18
C LEU A 26 -15.68 5.78 -12.18
N ASP A 27 -16.06 6.17 -13.40
CA ASP A 27 -16.72 5.30 -14.38
C ASP A 27 -15.86 4.16 -14.97
N GLU A 28 -14.54 4.19 -14.81
CA GLU A 28 -13.65 3.17 -15.40
C GLU A 28 -13.82 1.75 -14.81
N GLU A 29 -14.43 1.60 -13.62
CA GLU A 29 -14.61 0.29 -12.97
C GLU A 29 -16.03 -0.34 -13.10
N GLY A 30 -16.91 0.16 -13.96
CA GLY A 30 -18.13 -0.58 -14.34
C GLY A 30 -19.19 -0.79 -13.22
N VAL A 31 -18.97 -0.24 -12.02
CA VAL A 31 -19.99 -0.17 -10.95
C VAL A 31 -20.68 1.19 -11.00
N ALA A 32 -21.29 1.50 -12.14
CA ALA A 32 -22.23 2.60 -12.22
C ALA A 32 -23.49 2.18 -11.45
N ARG A 33 -23.65 2.67 -10.22
CA ARG A 33 -24.97 2.85 -9.65
C ARG A 33 -25.69 3.86 -10.54
N GLU A 34 -26.62 3.37 -11.37
CA GLU A 34 -27.50 4.18 -12.24
C GLU A 34 -28.26 5.26 -11.46
N ASP A 35 -28.36 5.09 -10.14
CA ASP A 35 -29.10 5.86 -9.16
C ASP A 35 -28.42 7.16 -8.68
N VAL A 36 -27.20 7.47 -9.12
CA VAL A 36 -26.53 8.75 -8.76
C VAL A 36 -26.14 9.52 -10.01
N ASP A 37 -27.01 10.43 -10.41
CA ASP A 37 -26.76 11.38 -11.48
C ASP A 37 -25.69 12.40 -11.02
N LEU A 38 -24.48 12.27 -11.57
CA LEU A 38 -23.30 13.07 -11.23
C LEU A 38 -23.08 14.19 -12.28
N GLU A 39 -24.14 14.69 -12.90
CA GLU A 39 -24.03 15.76 -13.89
C GLU A 39 -23.39 17.03 -13.30
N LYS A 40 -22.30 17.48 -13.94
CA LYS A 40 -21.63 18.73 -13.56
C LYS A 40 -22.56 19.91 -13.86
N PRO A 41 -22.66 20.92 -12.98
CA PRO A 41 -23.47 22.12 -13.25
C PRO A 41 -22.96 22.81 -14.54
N LYS A 42 -23.87 23.16 -15.46
CA LYS A 42 -23.51 23.71 -16.78
C LYS A 42 -23.01 25.15 -16.66
N LYS A 43 -23.72 25.97 -15.88
CA LYS A 43 -23.34 27.36 -15.61
C LYS A 43 -22.65 27.55 -14.27
N GLY A 44 -23.25 27.04 -13.20
CA GLY A 44 -22.78 27.23 -11.83
C GLY A 44 -22.90 28.68 -11.34
N ARG A 45 -22.85 28.87 -10.01
CA ARG A 45 -23.09 30.18 -9.37
C ARG A 45 -22.24 31.32 -9.93
N GLY A 46 -20.94 31.07 -10.15
CA GLY A 46 -19.99 32.11 -10.58
C GLY A 46 -20.28 32.64 -11.98
N ARG A 47 -20.66 31.79 -12.93
CA ARG A 47 -21.02 32.25 -14.29
C ARG A 47 -22.37 32.96 -14.29
N LEU A 48 -23.33 32.51 -13.48
CA LEU A 48 -24.61 33.19 -13.31
C LEU A 48 -24.43 34.62 -12.76
N GLU A 49 -23.59 34.80 -11.75
CA GLU A 49 -23.25 36.14 -11.22
C GLU A 49 -22.61 37.03 -12.29
N GLN A 50 -21.74 36.48 -13.14
CA GLN A 50 -21.14 37.21 -14.26
C GLN A 50 -22.16 37.59 -15.35
N GLU A 51 -23.03 36.66 -15.74
CA GLU A 51 -24.11 36.92 -16.71
C GLU A 51 -25.04 38.02 -16.19
N ILE A 52 -25.41 37.97 -14.90
CA ILE A 52 -26.24 38.99 -14.26
C ILE A 52 -25.52 40.34 -14.22
N ARG A 53 -24.23 40.37 -13.83
CA ARG A 53 -23.44 41.60 -13.80
C ARG A 53 -23.36 42.24 -15.19
N LEU A 54 -23.09 41.43 -16.23
CA LEU A 54 -23.04 41.92 -17.60
C LEU A 54 -24.38 42.50 -18.05
N ALA A 55 -25.49 41.81 -17.79
CA ALA A 55 -26.82 42.28 -18.14
C ALA A 55 -27.19 43.58 -17.39
N ALA A 56 -26.88 43.67 -16.10
CA ALA A 56 -27.16 44.86 -15.29
C ALA A 56 -26.26 46.04 -15.68
N SER A 57 -24.96 45.81 -15.91
CA SER A 57 -23.99 46.85 -16.25
C SER A 57 -24.34 47.63 -17.52
N LYS A 58 -25.10 47.04 -18.45
CA LYS A 58 -25.57 47.73 -19.66
C LYS A 58 -26.62 48.81 -19.39
N GLN A 59 -27.36 48.70 -18.29
CA GLN A 59 -28.45 49.62 -17.94
C GLN A 59 -28.04 50.66 -16.88
N MET A 60 -26.95 50.42 -16.14
CA MET A 60 -26.49 51.33 -15.07
C MET A 60 -25.92 52.69 -15.54
N PRO A 61 -25.30 52.83 -16.73
CA PRO A 61 -24.82 54.13 -17.21
C PRO A 61 -25.92 55.18 -17.38
N GLU A 62 -27.15 54.77 -17.73
CA GLU A 62 -28.30 55.68 -17.82
C GLU A 62 -28.67 56.29 -16.46
N LEU A 63 -28.26 55.65 -15.37
CA LEU A 63 -28.48 56.11 -13.99
C LEU A 63 -27.24 56.80 -13.39
N GLY A 64 -26.13 56.90 -14.14
CA GLY A 64 -24.86 57.46 -13.65
C GLY A 64 -24.16 56.58 -12.61
N ILE A 65 -24.44 55.27 -12.58
CA ILE A 65 -23.91 54.33 -11.58
C ILE A 65 -22.91 53.37 -12.25
N GLU A 66 -21.78 53.12 -11.59
CA GLU A 66 -20.81 52.08 -11.99
C GLU A 66 -21.04 50.80 -11.19
N LEU A 67 -21.20 49.67 -11.89
CA LEU A 67 -21.44 48.36 -11.28
C LEU A 67 -20.13 47.57 -11.15
N VAL A 68 -19.59 47.47 -9.93
CA VAL A 68 -18.33 46.76 -9.64
C VAL A 68 -18.53 45.24 -9.57
N ASP A 69 -19.49 44.78 -8.77
CA ASP A 69 -19.74 43.35 -8.55
C ASP A 69 -21.21 43.04 -8.24
N VAL A 70 -21.62 41.81 -8.52
CA VAL A 70 -22.96 41.28 -8.18
C VAL A 70 -22.79 39.95 -7.47
N ARG A 71 -23.40 39.83 -6.28
CA ARG A 71 -23.39 38.61 -5.48
C ARG A 71 -24.80 38.19 -5.10
N LEU A 72 -25.05 36.89 -5.13
CA LEU A 72 -26.30 36.31 -4.65
C LEU A 72 -26.28 36.25 -3.11
N LYS A 73 -27.11 37.07 -2.45
CA LYS A 73 -27.21 37.10 -0.98
C LYS A 73 -28.10 36.00 -0.41
N ARG A 74 -29.26 35.76 -1.03
CA ARG A 74 -30.24 34.76 -0.57
C ARG A 74 -31.07 34.25 -1.74
N ILE A 75 -31.38 32.96 -1.73
CA ILE A 75 -32.27 32.29 -2.66
C ILE A 75 -33.53 31.89 -1.89
N ASN A 76 -34.68 32.44 -2.27
CA ASN A 76 -35.96 32.11 -1.66
C ASN A 76 -36.68 31.10 -2.57
N TYR A 77 -36.81 29.86 -2.10
CA TYR A 77 -37.59 28.77 -2.70
C TYR A 77 -38.54 28.20 -1.65
N ILE A 78 -39.57 27.47 -2.10
CA ILE A 78 -40.48 26.74 -1.21
C ILE A 78 -39.68 25.70 -0.42
N ASP A 79 -39.94 25.59 0.89
CA ASP A 79 -39.16 24.76 1.80
C ASP A 79 -39.11 23.28 1.39
N SER A 80 -40.19 22.76 0.77
CA SER A 80 -40.24 21.40 0.26
C SER A 80 -39.20 21.14 -0.84
N VAL A 81 -39.07 22.05 -1.81
CA VAL A 81 -38.11 21.95 -2.92
C VAL A 81 -36.68 22.09 -2.40
N ARG A 82 -36.45 23.03 -1.47
CA ARG A 82 -35.15 23.22 -0.84
C ARG A 82 -34.69 21.94 -0.13
N ALA A 83 -35.53 21.38 0.74
CA ALA A 83 -35.19 20.18 1.49
C ALA A 83 -34.94 18.97 0.57
N GLN A 84 -35.71 18.83 -0.51
CA GLN A 84 -35.51 17.76 -1.49
C GLN A 84 -34.14 17.87 -2.18
N VAL A 85 -33.75 19.07 -2.63
CA VAL A 85 -32.46 19.31 -3.29
C VAL A 85 -31.30 19.13 -2.31
N GLU A 86 -31.42 19.60 -1.08
CA GLU A 86 -30.41 19.40 -0.03
C GLU A 86 -30.20 17.92 0.28
N ASN A 87 -31.29 17.15 0.47
CA ASN A 87 -31.20 15.72 0.71
C ASN A 87 -30.57 14.97 -0.47
N ARG A 88 -30.89 15.35 -1.71
CA ARG A 88 -30.26 14.80 -2.92
C ARG A 88 -28.75 15.05 -2.90
N MET A 89 -28.32 16.29 -2.64
CA MET A 89 -26.90 16.65 -2.57
C MET A 89 -26.16 15.90 -1.46
N VAL A 90 -26.78 15.69 -0.29
CA VAL A 90 -26.18 14.91 0.81
C VAL A 90 -25.99 13.46 0.41
N SER A 91 -27.01 12.82 -0.16
CA SER A 91 -26.95 11.43 -0.62
C SER A 91 -25.90 11.24 -1.72
N GLU A 92 -25.84 12.17 -2.69
CA GLU A 92 -24.84 12.20 -3.75
C GLU A 92 -23.42 12.28 -3.16
N ARG A 93 -23.17 13.22 -2.25
CA ARG A 93 -21.87 13.37 -1.55
C ARG A 93 -21.48 12.12 -0.77
N GLN A 94 -22.44 11.50 -0.07
CA GLN A 94 -22.19 10.27 0.68
C GLN A 94 -21.84 9.11 -0.26
N SER A 95 -22.52 9.00 -1.41
CA SER A 95 -22.24 7.97 -2.41
C SER A 95 -20.84 8.14 -3.03
N ILE A 96 -20.48 9.36 -3.45
CA ILE A 96 -19.14 9.68 -3.96
C ILE A 96 -18.06 9.34 -2.92
N ALA A 97 -18.26 9.75 -1.67
CA ALA A 97 -17.31 9.47 -0.59
C ALA A 97 -17.22 7.97 -0.25
N ALA A 98 -18.31 7.22 -0.35
CA ALA A 98 -18.29 5.78 -0.18
C ALA A 98 -17.52 5.08 -1.30
N ARG A 99 -17.72 5.52 -2.56
CA ARG A 99 -17.01 5.00 -3.73
C ARG A 99 -15.50 5.22 -3.63
N PHE A 100 -15.05 6.45 -3.36
CA PHE A 100 -13.62 6.74 -3.19
C PHE A 100 -12.99 5.97 -2.03
N ARG A 101 -13.71 5.75 -0.93
CA ARG A 101 -13.23 4.91 0.17
C ARG A 101 -13.06 3.46 -0.27
N SER A 102 -14.06 2.90 -0.95
CA SER A 102 -14.02 1.53 -1.47
C SER A 102 -12.89 1.32 -2.47
N GLU A 103 -12.68 2.27 -3.39
CA GLU A 103 -11.62 2.23 -4.39
C GLU A 103 -10.24 2.33 -3.72
N GLY A 104 -10.08 3.27 -2.76
CA GLY A 104 -8.86 3.41 -1.98
C GLY A 104 -8.52 2.16 -1.16
N GLU A 105 -9.54 1.52 -0.56
CA GLU A 105 -9.39 0.24 0.14
C GLU A 105 -8.99 -0.88 -0.83
N GLY A 106 -9.64 -0.99 -2.00
CA GLY A 106 -9.32 -1.97 -3.03
C GLY A 106 -7.88 -1.86 -3.51
N ARG A 107 -7.47 -0.65 -3.90
CA ARG A 107 -6.10 -0.37 -4.36
C ARG A 107 -5.06 -0.60 -3.27
N SER A 108 -5.39 -0.27 -2.02
CA SER A 108 -4.52 -0.57 -0.87
C SER A 108 -4.32 -2.08 -0.71
N GLN A 109 -5.37 -2.89 -0.83
CA GLN A 109 -5.27 -4.34 -0.70
C GLN A 109 -4.50 -4.97 -1.86
N GLU A 110 -4.67 -4.45 -3.07
CA GLU A 110 -3.91 -4.86 -4.25
C GLU A 110 -2.41 -4.65 -4.03
N ILE A 111 -1.99 -3.42 -3.68
CA ILE A 111 -0.59 -3.08 -3.41
C ILE A 111 -0.01 -3.95 -2.29
N LEU A 112 -0.75 -4.14 -1.20
CA LEU A 112 -0.30 -4.99 -0.09
C LEU A 112 -0.16 -6.45 -0.52
N GLY A 113 -1.09 -6.96 -1.33
CA GLY A 113 -1.06 -8.32 -1.86
C GLY A 113 0.14 -8.55 -2.80
N GLU A 114 0.43 -7.59 -3.67
CA GLU A 114 1.59 -7.61 -4.55
C GLU A 114 2.90 -7.57 -3.75
N MET A 115 3.03 -6.61 -2.84
CA MET A 115 4.20 -6.49 -1.95
C MET A 115 4.45 -7.78 -1.16
N GLN A 116 3.40 -8.39 -0.59
CA GLN A 116 3.54 -9.65 0.15
C GLN A 116 3.97 -10.81 -0.76
N ARG A 117 3.45 -10.87 -1.99
CA ARG A 117 3.85 -11.88 -2.98
C ARG A 117 5.33 -11.72 -3.32
N GLU A 118 5.77 -10.50 -3.62
CA GLU A 118 7.16 -10.20 -3.96
C GLU A 118 8.11 -10.52 -2.81
N LEU A 119 7.77 -10.12 -1.58
CA LEU A 119 8.54 -10.47 -0.37
C LEU A 119 8.69 -11.98 -0.19
N ARG A 120 7.62 -12.75 -0.41
CA ARG A 120 7.68 -14.21 -0.33
C ARG A 120 8.60 -14.80 -1.40
N THR A 121 8.54 -14.29 -2.63
CA THR A 121 9.41 -14.72 -3.72
C THR A 121 10.87 -14.44 -3.40
N ILE A 122 11.20 -13.22 -2.96
CA ILE A 122 12.56 -12.82 -2.62
C ILE A 122 13.12 -13.68 -1.48
N ARG A 123 12.33 -13.91 -0.43
CA ARG A 123 12.75 -14.75 0.71
C ARG A 123 12.97 -16.20 0.30
N SER A 124 12.04 -16.77 -0.46
CA SER A 124 12.15 -18.15 -0.94
C SER A 124 13.38 -18.35 -1.82
N GLU A 125 13.65 -17.40 -2.72
CA GLU A 125 14.82 -17.43 -3.59
C GLU A 125 16.13 -17.29 -2.80
N ALA A 126 16.16 -16.38 -1.81
CA ALA A 126 17.31 -16.22 -0.92
C ALA A 126 17.57 -17.49 -0.09
N GLU A 127 16.52 -18.11 0.47
CA GLU A 127 16.62 -19.36 1.22
C GLU A 127 17.11 -20.52 0.34
N ARG A 128 16.59 -20.64 -0.89
CA ARG A 128 17.03 -21.62 -1.88
C ARG A 128 18.52 -21.46 -2.18
N GLN A 129 18.96 -20.25 -2.51
CA GLN A 129 20.37 -19.97 -2.79
C GLN A 129 21.26 -20.26 -1.57
N ALA A 130 20.83 -19.88 -0.37
CA ALA A 130 21.56 -20.17 0.86
C ALA A 130 21.65 -21.68 1.15
N ALA A 131 20.61 -22.45 0.84
CA ALA A 131 20.62 -23.91 0.97
C ALA A 131 21.54 -24.57 -0.06
N GLU A 132 21.54 -24.09 -1.31
CA GLU A 132 22.45 -24.59 -2.36
C GLU A 132 23.92 -24.34 -2.03
N ILE A 133 24.25 -23.13 -1.54
CA ILE A 133 25.62 -22.78 -1.15
C ILE A 133 26.07 -23.66 0.02
N ARG A 134 25.22 -23.82 1.05
CA ARG A 134 25.53 -24.72 2.18
C ARG A 134 25.70 -26.16 1.72
N GLY A 135 24.80 -26.69 0.89
CA GLY A 135 24.90 -28.04 0.36
C GLY A 135 26.18 -28.29 -0.44
N LYS A 136 26.61 -27.31 -1.27
CA LYS A 136 27.90 -27.37 -1.98
C LYS A 136 29.09 -27.34 -1.03
N ALA A 137 29.06 -26.48 -0.01
CA ALA A 137 30.12 -26.38 0.98
C ALA A 137 30.24 -27.67 1.80
N ASP A 138 29.12 -28.25 2.24
CA ASP A 138 29.08 -29.50 3.01
C ASP A 138 29.56 -30.69 2.18
N ALA A 139 29.17 -30.76 0.89
CA ALA A 139 29.64 -31.78 -0.04
C ALA A 139 31.15 -31.68 -0.26
N GLU A 140 31.68 -30.46 -0.44
CA GLU A 140 33.11 -30.21 -0.61
C GLU A 140 33.91 -30.54 0.66
N ALA A 141 33.41 -30.14 1.83
CA ALA A 141 34.00 -30.50 3.11
C ALA A 141 34.05 -32.03 3.28
N THR A 142 32.94 -32.72 3.03
CA THR A 142 32.86 -34.18 3.10
C THR A 142 33.82 -34.85 2.13
N ARG A 143 33.94 -34.32 0.90
CA ARG A 143 34.89 -34.81 -0.11
C ARG A 143 36.34 -34.68 0.38
N ILE A 144 36.72 -33.53 0.94
CA ILE A 144 38.05 -33.29 1.50
C ILE A 144 38.30 -34.25 2.68
N TYR A 145 37.36 -34.37 3.61
CA TYR A 145 37.47 -35.31 4.74
C TYR A 145 37.63 -36.76 4.26
N GLY A 146 36.85 -37.20 3.27
CA GLY A 146 36.97 -38.54 2.70
C GLY A 146 38.31 -38.79 2.02
N GLN A 147 38.86 -37.79 1.31
CA GLN A 147 40.18 -37.87 0.71
C GLN A 147 41.30 -37.93 1.77
N SER A 148 41.21 -37.10 2.81
CA SER A 148 42.16 -37.12 3.93
C SER A 148 42.11 -38.45 4.69
N TYR A 149 40.92 -39.01 4.91
CA TYR A 149 40.75 -40.33 5.50
C TYR A 149 41.40 -41.43 4.66
N GLY A 150 41.24 -41.37 3.33
CA GLY A 150 41.83 -42.35 2.41
C GLY A 150 43.35 -42.26 2.27
N ALA A 151 43.96 -41.12 2.60
CA ALA A 151 45.41 -40.92 2.48
C ALA A 151 46.19 -41.58 3.63
N ASP A 152 45.71 -41.42 4.87
CA ASP A 152 46.25 -42.12 6.06
C ASP A 152 45.16 -42.21 7.15
N PRO A 153 44.46 -43.35 7.25
CA PRO A 153 43.40 -43.54 8.24
C PRO A 153 43.89 -43.44 9.69
N GLU A 154 45.14 -43.84 9.96
CA GLU A 154 45.69 -43.91 11.31
C GLU A 154 46.09 -42.51 11.82
N PHE A 155 46.70 -41.69 10.94
CA PHE A 155 47.01 -40.30 11.25
C PHE A 155 45.75 -39.43 11.44
N TYR A 156 44.71 -39.65 10.63
CA TYR A 156 43.44 -38.93 10.80
C TYR A 156 42.75 -39.28 12.13
N ALA A 157 42.67 -40.57 12.48
CA ALA A 157 42.10 -41.00 13.76
C ALA A 157 42.85 -40.41 14.96
N PHE A 158 44.18 -40.28 14.86
CA PHE A 158 45.00 -39.59 15.84
C PHE A 158 44.71 -38.08 15.91
N MET A 159 44.68 -37.36 14.79
CA MET A 159 44.36 -35.92 14.78
C MET A 159 42.95 -35.63 15.30
N ARG A 160 41.96 -36.45 14.95
CA ARG A 160 40.57 -36.29 15.38
C ARG A 160 40.38 -36.56 16.87
N THR A 161 41.12 -37.51 17.44
CA THR A 161 41.13 -37.75 18.89
C THR A 161 41.78 -36.57 19.62
N LEU A 162 42.84 -35.97 19.10
CA LEU A 162 43.44 -34.75 19.66
C LEU A 162 42.51 -33.53 19.60
N GLU A 163 41.80 -33.29 18.48
CA GLU A 163 40.78 -32.24 18.40
C GLU A 163 39.66 -32.45 19.42
N SER A 164 39.22 -33.71 19.59
CA SER A 164 38.20 -34.07 20.58
C SER A 164 38.68 -33.77 22.00
N TYR A 165 39.96 -34.03 22.32
CA TYR A 165 40.55 -33.65 23.59
C TYR A 165 40.59 -32.12 23.80
N GLN A 166 40.83 -31.34 22.74
CA GLN A 166 40.84 -29.87 22.81
C GLN A 166 39.44 -29.26 22.91
N ALA A 167 38.43 -29.91 22.32
CA ALA A 167 37.04 -29.49 22.42
C ALA A 167 36.43 -29.73 23.81
N MET A 168 37.12 -30.47 24.68
CA MET A 168 36.71 -30.67 26.08
C MET A 168 37.05 -29.42 26.90
N GLY A 169 36.03 -28.73 27.38
CA GLY A 169 36.19 -27.52 28.19
C GLY A 169 36.83 -27.81 29.56
N GLU A 170 37.44 -26.79 30.17
CA GLU A 170 38.28 -26.87 31.39
C GLU A 170 37.62 -27.51 32.63
N ASN A 171 36.29 -27.67 32.66
CA ASN A 171 35.52 -28.24 33.78
C ASN A 171 34.63 -29.45 33.37
N THR A 172 35.09 -30.28 32.43
CA THR A 172 34.31 -31.44 31.98
C THR A 172 34.78 -32.74 32.64
N THR A 173 33.97 -33.33 33.52
CA THR A 173 34.23 -34.67 34.09
C THR A 173 33.65 -35.74 33.17
N LEU A 174 34.51 -36.54 32.53
CA LEU A 174 34.09 -37.65 31.68
C LEU A 174 34.20 -38.97 32.42
N MET A 175 33.10 -39.72 32.49
CA MET A 175 33.08 -41.09 32.99
C MET A 175 33.16 -42.04 31.79
N LEU A 176 34.37 -42.55 31.51
CA LEU A 176 34.63 -43.50 30.44
C LEU A 176 35.17 -44.80 31.03
N SER A 177 34.86 -45.93 30.39
CA SER A 177 35.46 -47.22 30.74
C SER A 177 36.96 -47.21 30.46
N ALA A 178 37.76 -47.93 31.26
CA ALA A 178 39.21 -48.03 31.08
C ALA A 178 39.59 -48.55 29.67
N ASP A 179 38.79 -49.45 29.10
CA ASP A 179 39.03 -50.02 27.75
C ASP A 179 38.47 -49.16 26.59
N SER A 180 38.21 -47.86 26.83
CA SER A 180 37.64 -46.99 25.80
C SER A 180 38.63 -46.71 24.68
N GLU A 181 38.18 -46.78 23.42
CA GLU A 181 38.98 -46.37 22.24
C GLU A 181 39.49 -44.92 22.35
N PHE A 182 38.83 -44.13 23.19
CA PHE A 182 39.23 -42.77 23.51
C PHE A 182 40.64 -42.66 24.10
N PHE A 183 41.15 -43.69 24.80
CA PHE A 183 42.51 -43.68 25.39
C PHE A 183 43.56 -44.42 24.55
N ARG A 184 43.18 -44.98 23.39
CA ARG A 184 44.03 -45.83 22.53
C ARG A 184 45.42 -45.25 22.27
N TYR A 185 45.50 -43.94 22.01
CA TYR A 185 46.77 -43.26 21.69
C TYR A 185 47.54 -42.76 22.92
N LEU A 186 46.92 -42.70 24.10
CA LEU A 186 47.57 -42.31 25.36
C LEU A 186 48.17 -43.53 26.08
N GLU A 187 47.54 -44.70 25.97
CA GLU A 187 48.01 -45.95 26.58
C GLU A 187 49.27 -46.52 25.91
N SER A 188 49.42 -46.32 24.61
CA SER A 188 50.56 -46.83 23.82
C SER A 188 51.91 -46.25 24.28
N THR A 189 51.92 -45.06 24.89
CA THR A 189 53.12 -44.40 25.41
C THR A 189 53.53 -44.93 26.80
N ARG A 190 52.66 -45.68 27.49
CA ARG A 190 52.89 -46.17 28.87
C ARG A 190 53.67 -47.48 28.95
N LYS A 191 53.97 -48.15 27.83
CA LYS A 191 54.90 -49.28 27.80
C LYS A 191 56.35 -48.79 27.67
N ARG A 192 56.92 -48.32 28.78
CA ARG A 192 58.36 -48.25 29.02
C ARG A 192 58.66 -48.70 30.45
#